data_AF-A0A366DN40-F1
#
_entry.id   AF-A0A366DN40-F1
#
_cell.length_a   1.000
_cell.length_b   1.000
_cell.length_c   1.000
_cell.angle_alpha   90.00
_cell.angle_beta   90.00
_cell.angle_gamma   90.00
#
_symmetry.space_group_name_H-M   'P 1'
#
loop_
_entity.id
_entity.type
_entity.pdbx_description
1 polymer ?
#
loop_
_entity_poly.entity_id
_entity_poly.type
_entity_poly.pdbx_seq_one_letter_code
_entity_poly.pdbx_strand_id
1 'polypeptide(L)'
;MVLDEVWRGLDGVEALSGPHGGPLRRTVKLVLDPLVIRPVRHPACAGPLIGADGATLLASLVHAHADALRATAAWFTLLKQVRRGLRVTEGNPQDLYFQRCFELAVTAGHPDPARDRPRAEAALRDIHSFAAGRTTQALKDHLTDAERAERLSALIAVAWGRRPGAVAGREFAFAPLLEACVSGDGGELFRRLVASNAGTHTGISLWYREKDCGAFDLGLTEHPLPQPPRLGASASTADLGLPFDRTVYERVFTVLQASTERAELPAIPDLVTDEIARSCAPWALLDETLRVVASAGVALALGLSPIVGAEGMSDAARREHRSGGPRARGHESGSDPRHAVAGGRVTAEASSHREFSGERRREVGVASLASAGTGADSAVRAREGAPHTRAVAVDTGASAPHTGVVGSRDSGPDGVGPERSSGETAAHRVVNARWRREAYVLQARRLVVSGAEVEGPLGAIAEELRTPWRPYLRRLWVRLHGRDVRGAPADEPGELWDLLDGVARSVMLDHRTRVRKALSVRAAEPGAAESRAS
;
A
#
# COMPACT_ATOMS: atom_id res chain seq x y z
N MET A 1 36.10 0.95 -8.29
CA MET A 1 35.06 1.90 -8.77
C MET A 1 35.51 3.27 -8.28
N VAL A 2 35.80 4.22 -9.17
CA VAL A 2 36.57 5.45 -8.86
C VAL A 2 36.10 6.18 -7.60
N LEU A 3 34.79 6.36 -7.44
CA LEU A 3 34.25 7.04 -6.25
C LEU A 3 34.53 6.29 -4.94
N ASP A 4 34.44 4.96 -4.95
CA ASP A 4 34.71 4.13 -3.76
C ASP A 4 36.17 4.21 -3.34
N GLU A 5 37.08 4.24 -4.31
CA GLU A 5 38.51 4.36 -4.09
C GLU A 5 38.90 5.73 -3.54
N VAL A 6 38.43 6.80 -4.18
CA VAL A 6 38.66 8.18 -3.71
C VAL A 6 38.10 8.38 -2.31
N TRP A 7 36.89 7.87 -2.05
CA TRP A 7 36.25 8.03 -0.75
C TRP A 7 37.00 7.31 0.37
N ARG A 8 37.55 6.13 0.12
CA ARG A 8 38.34 5.39 1.11
C ARG A 8 39.65 6.08 1.50
N GLY A 9 40.13 7.02 0.68
CA GLY A 9 41.26 7.87 1.01
C GLY A 9 40.92 9.02 1.97
N LEU A 10 39.65 9.20 2.33
CA LEU A 10 39.21 10.23 3.27
C LEU A 10 39.09 9.66 4.69
N ASP A 11 39.82 10.26 5.63
CA ASP A 11 39.62 10.02 7.07
C ASP A 11 38.55 10.95 7.65
N GLY A 12 37.86 10.52 8.71
CA GLY A 12 36.90 11.34 9.46
C GLY A 12 35.51 11.41 8.82
N VAL A 13 35.19 10.49 7.90
CA VAL A 13 33.89 10.42 7.20
C VAL A 13 33.09 9.17 7.57
N GLU A 14 33.44 8.48 8.66
CA GLU A 14 32.91 7.16 9.03
C GLU A 14 31.39 7.19 9.22
N ALA A 15 30.84 8.31 9.71
CA ALA A 15 29.40 8.48 9.90
C ALA A 15 28.61 8.54 8.57
N LEU A 16 29.31 8.75 7.45
CA LEU A 16 28.80 8.79 6.08
C LEU A 16 29.22 7.56 5.26
N SER A 17 29.95 6.63 5.87
CA SER A 17 30.50 5.41 5.24
C SER A 17 29.71 4.15 5.63
N GLY A 18 29.70 3.17 4.74
CA GLY A 18 29.20 1.82 5.01
C GLY A 18 30.22 0.93 5.71
N PRO A 19 29.84 -0.33 6.05
CA PRO A 19 30.72 -1.27 6.76
C PRO A 19 32.05 -1.60 6.05
N HIS A 20 32.10 -1.39 4.73
CA HIS A 20 33.28 -1.66 3.90
C HIS A 20 34.12 -0.41 3.60
N GLY A 21 33.87 0.71 4.30
CA GLY A 21 34.63 1.97 4.15
C GLY A 21 34.19 2.87 2.99
N GLY A 22 33.48 2.35 1.99
CA GLY A 22 32.88 3.14 0.92
C GLY A 22 31.71 4.03 1.36
N PRO A 23 31.27 5.00 0.55
CA PRO A 23 30.19 5.91 0.92
C PRO A 23 28.85 5.18 1.01
N LEU A 24 27.98 5.57 1.95
CA LEU A 24 26.61 5.07 1.97
C LEU A 24 25.87 5.48 0.68
N ARG A 25 24.91 4.65 0.24
CA ARG A 25 24.03 5.00 -0.89
C ARG A 25 23.33 6.35 -0.69
N ARG A 26 22.95 6.68 0.55
CA ARG A 26 22.36 7.98 0.90
C ARG A 26 23.38 9.11 0.90
N THR A 27 24.64 8.87 1.26
CA THR A 27 25.71 9.85 1.13
C THR A 27 25.88 10.24 -0.34
N VAL A 28 25.88 9.27 -1.24
CA VAL A 28 25.92 9.54 -2.68
C VAL A 28 24.70 10.35 -3.12
N LYS A 29 23.49 9.86 -2.82
CA LYS A 29 22.23 10.45 -3.30
C LYS A 29 21.93 11.84 -2.71
N LEU A 30 22.25 12.09 -1.44
CA LEU A 30 21.82 13.28 -0.71
C LEU A 30 22.91 14.32 -0.54
N VAL A 31 24.19 13.92 -0.58
CA VAL A 31 25.34 14.82 -0.38
C VAL A 31 26.19 14.90 -1.64
N LEU A 32 26.75 13.78 -2.12
CA LEU A 32 27.76 13.82 -3.17
C LEU A 32 27.17 14.28 -4.51
N ASP A 33 26.19 13.57 -5.05
CA ASP A 33 25.59 13.93 -6.34
C ASP A 33 25.00 15.35 -6.34
N PRO A 34 24.16 15.76 -5.37
CA PRO A 34 23.54 17.08 -5.43
C PRO A 34 24.45 18.24 -4.99
N LEU A 35 25.40 18.04 -4.05
CA LEU A 35 26.12 19.15 -3.41
C LEU A 35 27.59 19.22 -3.81
N VAL A 36 28.25 18.09 -4.11
CA VAL A 36 29.69 18.00 -4.39
C VAL A 36 29.95 17.75 -5.87
N ILE A 37 29.53 16.59 -6.39
CA ILE A 37 29.77 16.13 -7.77
C ILE A 37 28.93 16.92 -8.76
N ARG A 38 27.66 17.22 -8.43
CA ARG A 38 26.72 17.96 -9.29
C ARG A 38 26.73 17.51 -10.76
N PRO A 39 26.32 16.28 -11.08
CA PRO A 39 26.42 15.71 -12.44
C PRO A 39 25.81 16.56 -13.55
N VAL A 40 24.79 17.36 -13.25
CA VAL A 40 24.19 18.32 -14.21
C VAL A 40 25.19 19.41 -14.61
N ARG A 41 26.01 19.89 -13.68
CA ARG A 41 27.08 20.88 -13.94
C ARG A 41 28.37 20.22 -14.42
N HIS A 42 28.58 18.95 -14.10
CA HIS A 42 29.75 18.17 -14.51
C HIS A 42 29.33 16.89 -15.26
N PRO A 43 28.86 16.99 -16.51
CA PRO A 43 28.37 15.83 -17.27
C PRO A 43 29.42 14.72 -17.48
N ALA A 44 30.72 15.07 -17.45
CA ALA A 44 31.81 14.09 -17.51
C ALA A 44 31.83 13.11 -16.31
N CYS A 45 31.18 13.48 -15.21
CA CYS A 45 30.97 12.62 -14.04
C CYS A 45 29.57 11.95 -14.04
N ALA A 46 28.72 12.26 -15.02
CA ALA A 46 27.33 11.80 -15.11
C ALA A 46 27.25 10.48 -15.90
N GLY A 47 27.52 9.34 -15.26
CA GLY A 47 27.34 8.06 -15.91
C GLY A 47 27.73 6.86 -15.04
N PRO A 48 27.19 5.66 -15.33
CA PRO A 48 27.61 4.42 -14.67
C PRO A 48 29.04 4.02 -15.03
N LEU A 49 29.54 4.51 -16.17
CA LEU A 49 30.93 4.41 -16.63
C LEU A 49 31.39 5.82 -16.98
N ILE A 50 32.52 6.24 -16.41
CA ILE A 50 33.14 7.55 -16.66
C ILE A 50 34.50 7.33 -17.32
N GLY A 51 34.88 8.22 -18.24
CA GLY A 51 36.21 8.22 -18.84
C GLY A 51 37.30 8.67 -17.86
N ALA A 52 38.57 8.58 -18.26
CA ALA A 52 39.72 8.97 -17.44
C ALA A 52 39.63 10.43 -16.94
N ASP A 53 39.23 11.36 -17.82
CA ASP A 53 39.07 12.77 -17.45
C ASP A 53 37.94 12.97 -16.43
N GLY A 54 36.83 12.24 -16.60
CA GLY A 54 35.71 12.24 -15.66
C GLY A 54 36.10 11.68 -14.29
N ALA A 55 36.96 10.66 -14.26
CA ALA A 55 37.51 10.09 -13.03
C ALA A 55 38.42 11.08 -12.29
N THR A 56 39.32 11.76 -13.01
CA THR A 56 40.20 12.80 -12.45
C THR A 56 39.41 13.98 -11.91
N LEU A 57 38.40 14.45 -12.65
CA LEU A 57 37.52 15.53 -12.21
C LEU A 57 36.72 15.13 -10.96
N LEU A 58 36.14 13.93 -10.95
CA LEU A 58 35.41 13.40 -9.79
C LEU A 58 36.32 13.34 -8.56
N ALA A 59 37.53 12.81 -8.71
CA ALA A 59 38.50 12.75 -7.62
C ALA A 59 38.82 14.15 -7.09
N SER A 60 39.07 15.11 -8.00
CA SER A 60 39.39 16.50 -7.64
C SER A 60 38.25 17.16 -6.88
N LEU A 61 36.99 16.98 -7.33
CA LEU A 61 35.81 17.53 -6.67
C LEU A 61 35.64 16.99 -5.25
N VAL A 62 35.82 15.69 -5.06
CA VAL A 62 35.69 15.05 -3.73
C VAL A 62 36.80 15.53 -2.79
N HIS A 63 38.05 15.56 -3.23
CA HIS A 63 39.16 16.05 -2.42
C HIS A 63 39.02 17.54 -2.06
N ALA A 64 38.56 18.38 -3.00
CA ALA A 64 38.29 19.79 -2.75
C ALA A 64 37.24 20.03 -1.66
N HIS A 65 36.36 19.05 -1.41
CA HIS A 65 35.34 19.12 -0.37
C HIS A 65 35.65 18.22 0.85
N ALA A 66 36.86 17.68 0.97
CA ALA A 66 37.21 16.74 2.03
C ALA A 66 36.92 17.30 3.44
N ASP A 67 37.31 18.55 3.71
CA ASP A 67 37.06 19.18 5.02
C ASP A 67 35.59 19.40 5.31
N ALA A 68 34.82 19.82 4.29
CA ALA A 68 33.37 19.95 4.41
C ALA A 68 32.70 18.59 4.68
N LEU A 69 33.18 17.51 4.04
CA LEU A 69 32.68 16.15 4.25
C LEU A 69 33.00 15.63 5.66
N ARG A 70 34.20 15.89 6.18
CA ARG A 70 34.58 15.58 7.57
C ARG A 70 33.71 16.33 8.57
N ALA A 71 33.58 17.65 8.39
CA ALA A 71 32.71 18.48 9.21
C ALA A 71 31.25 18.02 9.12
N THR A 72 30.77 17.58 7.95
CA THR A 72 29.42 17.01 7.77
C THR A 72 29.24 15.75 8.61
N ALA A 73 30.21 14.83 8.61
CA ALA A 73 30.18 13.62 9.42
C ALA A 73 30.19 13.91 10.93
N ALA A 74 30.98 14.90 11.36
CA ALA A 74 31.03 15.37 12.74
C ALA A 74 29.69 16.02 13.16
N TRP A 75 29.12 16.89 12.33
CA TRP A 75 27.79 17.49 12.58
C TRP A 75 26.71 16.43 12.69
N PHE A 76 26.72 15.42 11.80
CA PHE A 76 25.76 14.33 11.86
C PHE A 76 25.85 13.53 13.16
N THR A 77 27.07 13.32 13.67
CA THR A 77 27.30 12.67 14.96
C THR A 77 26.74 13.52 16.11
N LEU A 78 27.01 14.84 16.12
CA LEU A 78 26.48 15.76 17.13
C LEU A 78 24.95 15.83 17.09
N LEU A 79 24.33 15.97 15.90
CA LEU A 79 22.88 15.99 15.74
C LEU A 79 22.25 14.69 16.24
N LYS A 80 22.87 13.52 16.01
CA LYS A 80 22.38 12.25 16.57
C LYS A 80 22.40 12.24 18.11
N GLN A 81 23.44 12.81 18.73
CA GLN A 81 23.53 12.90 20.19
C GLN A 81 22.43 13.83 20.74
N VAL A 82 22.26 15.01 20.15
CA VAL A 82 21.23 15.97 20.56
C VAL A 82 19.82 15.40 20.32
N ARG A 83 19.57 14.75 19.17
CA ARG A 83 18.31 14.06 18.86
C ARG A 83 17.91 13.06 19.95
N ARG A 84 18.87 12.26 20.44
CA ARG A 84 18.64 11.31 21.54
C ARG A 84 18.30 12.03 22.84
N GLY A 85 19.01 13.12 23.15
CA GLY A 85 18.73 13.96 24.32
C GLY A 85 17.33 14.58 24.30
N LEU A 86 16.89 15.04 23.12
CA LEU A 86 15.54 15.56 22.89
C LEU A 86 14.47 14.46 22.75
N ARG A 87 14.85 13.17 22.83
CA ARG A 87 13.97 12.01 22.63
C ARG A 87 13.20 12.03 21.30
N VAL A 88 13.76 12.66 20.28
CA VAL A 88 13.17 12.66 18.94
C VAL A 88 13.38 11.27 18.32
N THR A 89 12.29 10.56 18.08
CA THR A 89 12.29 9.22 17.47
C THR A 89 11.94 9.25 15.99
N GLU A 90 11.48 10.39 15.49
CA GLU A 90 10.88 10.54 14.17
C GLU A 90 11.89 10.63 13.02
N GLY A 91 11.49 10.08 11.87
CA GLY A 91 12.19 10.17 10.60
C GLY A 91 13.53 9.43 10.55
N ASN A 92 13.99 9.11 9.34
CA ASN A 92 15.33 8.55 9.14
C ASN A 92 16.37 9.68 9.26
N PRO A 93 17.32 9.62 10.21
CA PRO A 93 18.30 10.68 10.40
C PRO A 93 19.15 10.98 9.16
N GLN A 94 19.45 9.99 8.32
CA GLN A 94 20.22 10.20 7.10
C GLN A 94 19.43 11.01 6.07
N ASP A 95 18.14 10.69 5.92
CA ASP A 95 17.26 11.38 4.97
C ASP A 95 16.98 12.83 5.41
N LEU A 96 16.82 13.07 6.72
CA LEU A 96 16.50 14.40 7.25
C LEU A 96 17.72 15.30 7.46
N TYR A 97 18.87 14.76 7.87
CA TYR A 97 19.94 15.59 8.42
C TYR A 97 21.14 15.73 7.49
N PHE A 98 21.37 14.84 6.52
CA PHE A 98 22.59 14.86 5.72
C PHE A 98 22.83 16.20 5.00
N GLN A 99 21.81 16.73 4.33
CA GLN A 99 21.93 18.03 3.65
C GLN A 99 22.09 19.19 4.63
N ARG A 100 21.35 19.17 5.76
CA ARG A 100 21.49 20.17 6.82
C ARG A 100 22.87 20.13 7.49
N CYS A 101 23.45 18.95 7.67
CA CYS A 101 24.80 18.78 8.21
C CYS A 101 25.84 19.34 7.24
N PHE A 102 25.65 19.16 5.92
CA PHE A 102 26.53 19.74 4.92
C PHE A 102 26.43 21.27 4.89
N GLU A 103 25.22 21.81 5.00
CA GLU A 103 25.00 23.26 5.14
C GLU A 103 25.70 23.81 6.38
N LEU A 104 25.55 23.15 7.54
CA LEU A 104 26.25 23.53 8.77
C LEU A 104 27.77 23.41 8.62
N ALA A 105 28.26 22.38 7.93
CA ALA A 105 29.69 22.21 7.67
C ALA A 105 30.26 23.35 6.82
N VAL A 106 29.54 23.78 5.78
CA VAL A 106 29.98 24.88 4.91
C VAL A 106 29.86 26.25 5.60
N THR A 107 28.82 26.46 6.41
CA THR A 107 28.53 27.76 7.04
C THR A 107 29.23 27.96 8.37
N ALA A 108 29.41 26.91 9.16
CA ALA A 108 29.98 26.95 10.51
C ALA A 108 31.27 26.15 10.66
N GLY A 109 31.72 25.42 9.63
CA GLY A 109 32.93 24.60 9.71
C GLY A 109 32.73 23.33 10.54
N HIS A 110 33.83 22.80 11.07
CA HIS A 110 33.81 21.62 11.95
C HIS A 110 33.15 21.97 13.31
N PRO A 111 32.20 21.16 13.81
CA PRO A 111 31.54 21.46 15.07
C PRO A 111 32.44 21.26 16.28
N ASP A 112 32.25 22.10 17.29
CA ASP A 112 32.66 21.84 18.67
C ASP A 112 31.46 21.27 19.46
N PRO A 113 31.51 20.02 19.96
CA PRO A 113 30.37 19.39 20.63
C PRO A 113 29.81 20.13 21.85
N ALA A 114 30.63 20.92 22.55
CA ALA A 114 30.19 21.68 23.72
C ALA A 114 29.58 23.02 23.31
N ARG A 115 30.24 23.75 22.40
CA ARG A 115 29.82 25.09 21.99
C ARG A 115 28.66 25.07 20.98
N ASP A 116 28.65 24.11 20.07
CA ASP A 116 27.68 24.05 18.97
C ASP A 116 26.42 23.23 19.30
N ARG A 117 26.34 22.67 20.52
CA ARG A 117 25.14 21.94 20.96
C ARG A 117 23.84 22.74 20.80
N PRO A 118 23.75 24.03 21.19
CA PRO A 118 22.54 24.82 20.99
C PRO A 118 22.18 25.01 19.52
N ARG A 119 23.18 25.11 18.63
CA ARG A 119 22.97 25.23 17.18
C ARG A 119 22.44 23.93 16.58
N ALA A 120 22.97 22.78 17.00
CA ALA A 120 22.43 21.48 16.63
C ALA A 120 20.99 21.30 17.13
N GLU A 121 20.70 21.77 18.34
CA GLU A 121 19.35 21.74 18.91
C GLU A 121 18.37 22.62 18.14
N ALA A 122 18.76 23.84 17.78
CA ALA A 122 17.97 24.74 16.94
C ALA A 122 17.71 24.12 15.56
N ALA A 123 18.75 23.59 14.89
CA ALA A 123 18.58 22.92 13.60
C ALA A 123 17.60 21.74 13.68
N LEU A 124 17.66 20.93 14.75
CA LEU A 124 16.71 19.84 14.95
C LEU A 124 15.29 20.37 15.21
N ARG A 125 15.13 21.42 16.03
CA ARG A 125 13.83 22.05 16.23
C ARG A 125 13.26 22.58 14.92
N ASP A 126 14.06 23.25 14.11
CA ASP A 126 13.62 23.75 12.80
C ASP A 126 13.09 22.58 11.97
N ILE A 127 13.91 21.54 11.77
CA ILE A 127 13.54 20.34 10.98
C ILE A 127 12.25 19.69 11.49
N HIS A 128 12.09 19.54 12.81
CA HIS A 128 10.97 18.81 13.41
C HIS A 128 9.74 19.68 13.70
N SER A 129 9.88 21.01 13.77
CA SER A 129 8.77 21.95 13.95
C SER A 129 7.79 21.92 12.77
N PHE A 130 8.30 21.64 11.56
CA PHE A 130 7.49 21.42 10.36
C PHE A 130 6.53 20.24 10.46
N ALA A 131 6.64 19.38 11.48
CA ALA A 131 5.63 18.34 11.70
C ALA A 131 4.33 18.89 12.28
N ALA A 132 4.30 20.11 12.85
CA ALA A 132 3.11 20.74 13.43
C ALA A 132 2.28 19.81 14.35
N GLY A 133 2.93 18.93 15.12
CA GLY A 133 2.27 17.96 15.99
C GLY A 133 1.76 16.67 15.30
N ARG A 134 1.97 16.50 13.99
CA ARG A 134 1.67 15.26 13.24
C ARG A 134 2.82 14.28 13.40
N THR A 135 3.01 13.84 14.64
CA THR A 135 4.10 12.96 15.04
C THR A 135 3.57 11.57 15.39
N THR A 136 4.39 10.53 15.22
CA THR A 136 4.06 9.15 15.63
C THR A 136 3.91 9.05 17.14
N GLN A 137 4.61 9.92 17.89
CA GLN A 137 4.45 10.05 19.33
C GLN A 137 3.08 10.67 19.68
N ALA A 138 2.68 11.77 19.03
CA ALA A 138 1.36 12.35 19.26
C ALA A 138 0.22 11.39 18.87
N LEU A 139 0.41 10.62 17.80
CA LEU A 139 -0.50 9.52 17.43
C LEU A 139 -0.60 8.49 18.56
N LYS A 140 0.54 8.05 19.11
CA LYS A 140 0.58 7.10 20.21
C LYS A 140 -0.14 7.66 21.44
N ASP A 141 0.22 8.87 21.87
CA ASP A 141 -0.39 9.51 23.03
C ASP A 141 -1.90 9.67 22.85
N HIS A 142 -2.36 10.02 21.63
CA HIS A 142 -3.78 10.13 21.30
C HIS A 142 -4.53 8.79 21.40
N LEU A 143 -3.93 7.70 20.88
CA LEU A 143 -4.57 6.38 20.82
C LEU A 143 -4.42 5.56 22.13
N THR A 144 -3.44 5.86 22.97
CA THR A 144 -3.23 5.16 24.25
C THR A 144 -3.87 5.85 25.45
N ASP A 145 -4.41 7.06 25.29
CA ASP A 145 -5.26 7.69 26.31
C ASP A 145 -6.53 6.87 26.52
N ALA A 146 -6.77 6.40 27.76
CA ALA A 146 -7.79 5.40 28.04
C ALA A 146 -9.21 5.86 27.66
N GLU A 147 -9.58 7.09 28.03
CA GLU A 147 -10.91 7.64 27.74
C GLU A 147 -11.13 7.86 26.24
N ARG A 148 -10.10 8.33 25.51
CA ARG A 148 -10.15 8.42 24.04
C ARG A 148 -10.20 7.04 23.39
N ALA A 149 -9.41 6.07 23.84
CA ALA A 149 -9.37 4.73 23.28
C ALA A 149 -10.74 4.03 23.39
N GLU A 150 -11.44 4.21 24.50
CA GLU A 150 -12.81 3.70 24.66
C GLU A 150 -13.78 4.35 23.68
N ARG A 151 -13.76 5.69 23.56
CA ARG A 151 -14.61 6.43 22.59
C ARG A 151 -14.34 6.02 21.15
N LEU A 152 -13.07 5.91 20.76
CA LEU A 152 -12.67 5.53 19.41
C LEU A 152 -13.03 4.05 19.11
N SER A 153 -12.94 3.17 20.10
CA SER A 153 -13.38 1.78 19.96
C SER A 153 -14.89 1.68 19.79
N ALA A 154 -15.67 2.49 20.52
CA ALA A 154 -17.10 2.60 20.31
C ALA A 154 -17.45 3.15 18.92
N LEU A 155 -16.69 4.14 18.43
CA LEU A 155 -16.84 4.67 17.07
C LEU A 155 -16.58 3.59 16.01
N ILE A 156 -15.53 2.78 16.17
CA ILE A 156 -15.25 1.64 15.28
C ILE A 156 -16.44 0.67 15.28
N ALA A 157 -16.95 0.28 16.46
CA ALA A 157 -18.07 -0.65 16.55
C ALA A 157 -19.31 -0.13 15.81
N VAL A 158 -19.63 1.15 15.97
CA VAL A 158 -20.76 1.80 15.28
C VAL A 158 -20.52 1.89 13.78
N ALA A 159 -19.34 2.35 13.34
CA ALA A 159 -19.01 2.50 11.92
C ALA A 159 -19.01 1.14 11.20
N TRP A 160 -18.41 0.12 11.83
CA TRP A 160 -18.36 -1.23 11.29
C TRP A 160 -19.74 -1.89 11.21
N GLY A 161 -20.60 -1.67 12.23
CA GLY A 161 -21.97 -2.18 12.26
C GLY A 161 -22.90 -1.53 11.24
N ARG A 162 -22.59 -0.31 10.78
CA ARG A 162 -23.36 0.43 9.77
C ARG A 162 -23.02 0.06 8.33
N ARG A 163 -22.06 -0.85 8.11
CA ARG A 163 -21.69 -1.25 6.75
C ARG A 163 -22.90 -1.80 5.99
N PRO A 164 -23.08 -1.43 4.72
CA PRO A 164 -24.16 -1.96 3.90
C PRO A 164 -24.04 -3.48 3.78
N GLY A 165 -25.17 -4.17 3.92
CA GLY A 165 -25.26 -5.62 3.75
C GLY A 165 -24.88 -6.08 2.34
N ALA A 166 -24.79 -7.39 2.14
CA ALA A 166 -24.51 -7.97 0.84
C ALA A 166 -25.54 -7.48 -0.20
N VAL A 167 -25.08 -6.70 -1.18
CA VAL A 167 -25.92 -6.24 -2.29
C VAL A 167 -25.90 -7.31 -3.38
N ALA A 168 -27.06 -7.77 -3.83
CA ALA A 168 -27.15 -8.75 -4.91
C ALA A 168 -26.61 -8.19 -6.24
N GLY A 169 -25.64 -8.89 -6.84
CA GLY A 169 -25.58 -9.14 -8.29
C GLY A 169 -25.14 -8.03 -9.25
N ARG A 170 -24.69 -6.84 -8.80
CA ARG A 170 -24.17 -5.85 -9.75
C ARG A 170 -22.70 -6.13 -10.09
N GLU A 171 -22.47 -6.89 -11.17
CA GLU A 171 -21.14 -7.10 -11.74
C GLU A 171 -20.73 -5.92 -12.63
N PHE A 172 -19.46 -5.52 -12.54
CA PHE A 172 -18.88 -4.46 -13.36
C PHE A 172 -17.70 -5.02 -14.16
N ALA A 173 -17.68 -4.73 -15.46
CA ALA A 173 -16.59 -5.13 -16.34
C ALA A 173 -15.52 -4.03 -16.41
N PHE A 174 -14.33 -4.33 -15.91
CA PHE A 174 -13.17 -3.43 -15.97
C PHE A 174 -12.26 -3.67 -17.18
N ALA A 175 -12.45 -4.78 -17.91
CA ALA A 175 -11.64 -5.11 -19.08
C ALA A 175 -11.67 -4.02 -20.19
N PRO A 176 -12.83 -3.41 -20.54
CA PRO A 176 -12.84 -2.32 -21.51
C PRO A 176 -12.02 -1.09 -21.07
N LEU A 177 -12.05 -0.78 -19.76
CA LEU A 177 -11.24 0.30 -19.20
C LEU A 177 -9.74 -0.03 -19.31
N LEU A 178 -9.35 -1.27 -18.99
CA LEU A 178 -7.96 -1.75 -19.10
C LEU A 178 -7.47 -1.89 -20.55
N GLU A 179 -8.38 -2.04 -21.52
CA GLU A 179 -8.02 -1.98 -22.94
C GLU A 179 -7.70 -0.53 -23.35
N ALA A 180 -8.53 0.42 -22.94
CA ALA A 180 -8.41 1.82 -23.37
C ALA A 180 -7.36 2.64 -22.58
N CYS A 181 -7.06 2.28 -21.33
CA CYS A 181 -6.25 3.14 -20.45
C CYS A 181 -4.79 3.30 -20.91
N VAL A 182 -4.24 2.33 -21.64
CA VAL A 182 -2.85 2.38 -22.13
C VAL A 182 -2.65 3.51 -23.14
N SER A 183 -3.69 3.79 -23.95
CA SER A 183 -3.68 4.86 -24.96
C SER A 183 -4.17 6.21 -24.40
N GLY A 184 -4.64 6.25 -23.15
CA GLY A 184 -5.26 7.44 -22.54
C GLY A 184 -6.76 7.61 -22.84
N ASP A 185 -7.37 6.72 -23.62
CA ASP A 185 -8.75 6.86 -24.11
C ASP A 185 -9.83 6.38 -23.11
N GLY A 186 -9.43 5.90 -21.94
CA GLY A 186 -10.31 5.28 -20.94
C GLY A 186 -11.17 6.25 -20.11
N GLY A 187 -11.06 7.57 -20.31
CA GLY A 187 -11.62 8.57 -19.40
C GLY A 187 -13.14 8.54 -19.26
N GLU A 188 -13.88 8.34 -20.36
CA GLU A 188 -15.34 8.24 -20.32
C GLU A 188 -15.81 6.97 -19.59
N LEU A 189 -15.16 5.83 -19.85
CA LEU A 189 -15.45 4.57 -19.15
C LEU A 189 -15.18 4.69 -17.66
N PHE A 190 -14.07 5.34 -17.29
CA PHE A 190 -13.72 5.60 -15.90
C PHE A 190 -14.79 6.44 -15.19
N ARG A 191 -15.18 7.59 -15.78
CA ARG A 191 -16.24 8.45 -15.22
C ARG A 191 -17.58 7.72 -15.07
N ARG A 192 -17.94 6.85 -16.02
CA ARG A 192 -19.15 6.03 -15.95
C ARG A 192 -19.11 5.02 -14.79
N LEU A 193 -17.96 4.38 -14.58
CA LEU A 193 -17.77 3.45 -13.46
C LEU A 193 -17.85 4.18 -12.11
N VAL A 194 -17.26 5.37 -12.01
CA VAL A 194 -17.36 6.23 -10.81
C VAL A 194 -18.81 6.66 -10.57
N ALA A 195 -19.50 7.19 -11.59
CA ALA A 195 -20.91 7.59 -11.48
C ALA A 195 -21.84 6.41 -11.10
N SER A 196 -21.45 5.19 -11.45
CA SER A 196 -22.19 3.97 -11.11
C SER A 196 -21.81 3.35 -9.76
N ASN A 197 -20.92 4.00 -8.99
CA ASN A 197 -20.39 3.49 -7.72
C ASN A 197 -19.76 2.09 -7.85
N ALA A 198 -19.11 1.81 -8.99
CA ALA A 198 -18.58 0.49 -9.29
C ALA A 198 -17.54 0.04 -8.24
N GLY A 199 -16.67 0.95 -7.80
CA GLY A 199 -15.67 0.68 -6.78
C GLY A 199 -16.28 0.43 -5.40
N THR A 200 -17.33 1.17 -5.05
CA THR A 200 -18.12 0.91 -3.84
C THR A 200 -18.71 -0.49 -3.85
N HIS A 201 -19.38 -0.90 -4.94
CA HIS A 201 -20.01 -2.22 -5.03
C HIS A 201 -19.00 -3.38 -4.98
N THR A 202 -17.86 -3.26 -5.67
CA THR A 202 -16.81 -4.29 -5.60
C THR A 202 -16.18 -4.33 -4.20
N GLY A 203 -15.97 -3.18 -3.56
CA GLY A 203 -15.42 -3.11 -2.21
C GLY A 203 -16.35 -3.71 -1.15
N ILE A 204 -17.67 -3.53 -1.28
CA ILE A 204 -18.67 -4.17 -0.42
C ILE A 204 -18.60 -5.70 -0.58
N SER A 205 -18.44 -6.18 -1.81
CA SER A 205 -18.36 -7.62 -2.09
C SER A 205 -17.21 -8.30 -1.35
N LEU A 206 -16.10 -7.60 -1.11
CA LEU A 206 -14.95 -8.12 -0.36
C LEU A 206 -15.24 -8.42 1.12
N TRP A 207 -16.29 -7.83 1.69
CA TRP A 207 -16.68 -8.07 3.08
C TRP A 207 -17.48 -9.35 3.30
N TYR A 208 -18.06 -9.89 2.22
CA TYR A 208 -19.03 -10.99 2.31
C TYR A 208 -18.61 -12.22 1.50
N ARG A 209 -17.60 -12.09 0.64
CA ARG A 209 -17.14 -13.16 -0.24
C ARG A 209 -15.97 -13.92 0.37
N GLU A 210 -16.26 -15.09 0.94
CA GLU A 210 -15.27 -15.98 1.56
C GLU A 210 -14.40 -16.73 0.56
N LYS A 211 -14.90 -16.97 -0.65
CA LYS A 211 -14.23 -17.77 -1.70
C LYS A 211 -14.37 -17.13 -3.08
N ASP A 212 -13.47 -17.50 -3.98
CA ASP A 212 -13.39 -17.07 -5.37
C ASP A 212 -13.24 -15.56 -5.53
N CYS A 213 -12.03 -15.04 -5.36
CA CYS A 213 -11.69 -13.61 -5.46
C CYS A 213 -12.20 -12.77 -4.27
N GLY A 214 -12.25 -13.38 -3.08
CA GLY A 214 -12.44 -12.66 -1.80
C GLY A 214 -11.19 -11.90 -1.37
N ALA A 215 -11.30 -11.08 -0.32
CA ALA A 215 -10.15 -10.31 0.19
C ALA A 215 -8.97 -11.21 0.62
N PHE A 216 -9.27 -12.41 1.15
CA PHE A 216 -8.31 -13.45 1.48
C PHE A 216 -7.53 -13.95 0.24
N ASP A 217 -8.24 -14.30 -0.83
CA ASP A 217 -7.65 -14.81 -2.08
C ASP A 217 -6.72 -13.77 -2.72
N LEU A 218 -7.15 -12.50 -2.67
CA LEU A 218 -6.38 -11.35 -3.16
C LEU A 218 -5.16 -11.02 -2.27
N GLY A 219 -5.03 -11.66 -1.11
CA GLY A 219 -3.92 -11.44 -0.17
C GLY A 219 -3.98 -10.08 0.53
N LEU A 220 -5.19 -9.56 0.74
CA LEU A 220 -5.48 -8.30 1.43
C LEU A 220 -5.81 -8.48 2.91
N THR A 221 -6.20 -9.69 3.31
CA THR A 221 -6.44 -10.11 4.70
C THR A 221 -5.97 -11.56 4.90
N GLU A 222 -5.60 -11.92 6.12
CA GLU A 222 -5.30 -13.29 6.56
C GLU A 222 -6.56 -14.05 7.00
N HIS A 223 -7.67 -13.33 7.18
CA HIS A 223 -8.94 -13.88 7.63
C HIS A 223 -9.83 -14.30 6.45
N PRO A 224 -10.75 -15.27 6.62
CA PRO A 224 -11.71 -15.62 5.58
C PRO A 224 -12.52 -14.43 5.07
N LEU A 225 -12.85 -13.50 5.98
CA LEU A 225 -13.45 -12.20 5.68
C LEU A 225 -12.74 -11.11 6.50
N PRO A 226 -12.68 -9.87 5.99
CA PRO A 226 -12.13 -8.73 6.73
C PRO A 226 -12.80 -8.56 8.09
N GLN A 227 -12.00 -8.30 9.13
CA GLN A 227 -12.45 -8.08 10.50
C GLN A 227 -12.57 -6.58 10.85
N PRO A 228 -13.35 -6.21 11.88
CA PRO A 228 -13.35 -4.84 12.37
C PRO A 228 -11.92 -4.38 12.68
N PRO A 229 -11.53 -3.15 12.29
CA PRO A 229 -10.18 -2.65 12.56
C PRO A 229 -9.97 -2.53 14.07
N ARG A 230 -8.74 -2.77 14.53
CA ARG A 230 -8.34 -2.46 15.91
C ARG A 230 -7.64 -1.10 15.95
N LEU A 231 -7.66 -0.44 17.11
CA LEU A 231 -6.92 0.82 17.27
C LEU A 231 -5.40 0.61 17.14
N GLY A 232 -4.85 -0.41 17.80
CA GLY A 232 -3.40 -0.63 17.87
C GLY A 232 -2.69 0.35 18.80
N ALA A 233 -1.43 0.06 19.15
CA ALA A 233 -0.64 0.86 20.09
C ALA A 233 0.78 1.19 19.59
N SER A 234 1.26 0.49 18.57
CA SER A 234 2.58 0.66 17.98
C SER A 234 2.62 0.05 16.58
N ALA A 235 3.63 0.43 15.79
CA ALA A 235 3.87 -0.15 14.47
C ALA A 235 5.37 -0.22 14.17
N SER A 236 5.74 -1.17 13.31
CA SER A 236 7.05 -1.28 12.69
C SER A 236 6.86 -1.42 11.19
N THR A 237 7.64 -0.71 10.37
CA THR A 237 7.56 -0.84 8.90
C THR A 237 7.97 -2.23 8.41
N ALA A 238 8.66 -3.02 9.23
CA ALA A 238 9.06 -4.38 8.91
C ALA A 238 7.98 -5.42 9.24
N ASP A 239 6.98 -5.05 10.06
CA ASP A 239 6.00 -5.98 10.64
C ASP A 239 4.59 -5.36 10.60
N LEU A 240 4.23 -4.82 9.42
CA LEU A 240 2.90 -4.29 9.18
C LEU A 240 1.97 -5.42 8.75
N GLY A 241 0.76 -5.45 9.30
CA GLY A 241 -0.30 -6.35 8.83
C GLY A 241 -0.63 -6.18 7.33
N LEU A 242 -1.36 -7.17 6.80
CA LEU A 242 -1.94 -7.07 5.46
C LEU A 242 -2.92 -5.89 5.38
N PRO A 243 -3.16 -5.32 4.18
CA PRO A 243 -3.96 -4.11 4.00
C PRO A 243 -5.20 -3.98 4.89
N PHE A 244 -6.06 -4.99 4.98
CA PHE A 244 -7.30 -4.95 5.76
C PHE A 244 -7.14 -5.40 7.22
N ASP A 245 -5.99 -5.93 7.60
CA ASP A 245 -5.70 -6.37 8.96
C ASP A 245 -4.91 -5.32 9.76
N ARG A 246 -4.39 -4.29 9.09
CA ARG A 246 -3.71 -3.17 9.74
C ARG A 246 -4.64 -2.44 10.69
N THR A 247 -4.12 -2.18 11.88
CA THR A 247 -4.72 -1.30 12.88
C THR A 247 -4.78 0.15 12.40
N VAL A 248 -5.66 0.95 13.02
CA VAL A 248 -5.73 2.40 12.78
C VAL A 248 -4.36 3.05 13.03
N TYR A 249 -3.66 2.63 14.10
CA TYR A 249 -2.30 3.09 14.39
C TYR A 249 -1.35 2.83 13.23
N GLU A 250 -1.26 1.59 12.72
CA GLU A 250 -0.33 1.22 11.64
C GLU A 250 -0.56 2.01 10.35
N ARG A 251 -1.82 2.28 10.04
CA ARG A 251 -2.21 3.02 8.84
C ARG A 251 -1.83 4.49 8.93
N VAL A 252 -2.20 5.16 10.02
CA VAL A 252 -1.81 6.57 10.24
C VAL A 252 -0.29 6.68 10.40
N PHE A 253 0.35 5.74 11.11
CA PHE A 253 1.81 5.68 11.26
C PHE A 253 2.52 5.65 9.89
N THR A 254 2.03 4.82 8.96
CA THR A 254 2.62 4.71 7.61
C THR A 254 2.51 6.03 6.85
N VAL A 255 1.37 6.73 6.95
CA VAL A 255 1.17 8.05 6.34
C VAL A 255 2.14 9.07 6.92
N LEU A 256 2.25 9.15 8.25
CA LEU A 256 3.17 10.06 8.92
C LEU A 256 4.63 9.79 8.52
N GLN A 257 5.03 8.52 8.41
CA GLN A 257 6.39 8.16 8.01
C GLN A 257 6.68 8.43 6.52
N ALA A 258 5.67 8.31 5.65
CA ALA A 258 5.84 8.54 4.23
C ALA A 258 5.77 10.02 3.83
N SER A 259 5.05 10.86 4.60
CA SER A 259 4.90 12.28 4.29
C SER A 259 6.12 13.09 4.71
N THR A 260 6.67 13.85 3.76
CA THR A 260 7.72 14.86 3.97
C THR A 260 7.14 16.20 4.43
N GLU A 261 5.88 16.49 4.07
CA GLU A 261 5.16 17.74 4.35
C GLU A 261 4.05 17.49 5.37
N ARG A 262 4.43 17.02 6.56
CA ARG A 262 3.48 16.60 7.60
C ARG A 262 2.59 17.73 8.12
N ALA A 263 3.02 18.99 7.99
CA ALA A 263 2.18 20.15 8.33
C ALA A 263 0.93 20.25 7.45
N GLU A 264 0.95 19.71 6.23
CA GLU A 264 -0.20 19.71 5.32
C GLU A 264 -1.21 18.60 5.64
N LEU A 265 -0.81 17.62 6.47
CA LEU A 265 -1.73 16.59 6.91
C LEU A 265 -2.74 17.15 7.93
N PRO A 266 -3.97 16.60 7.96
CA PRO A 266 -4.92 16.87 9.02
C PRO A 266 -4.32 16.66 10.42
N ALA A 267 -4.93 17.26 11.45
CA ALA A 267 -4.47 17.04 12.82
C ALA A 267 -4.64 15.56 13.21
N ILE A 268 -3.86 15.09 14.19
CA ILE A 268 -3.91 13.68 14.62
C ILE A 268 -5.33 13.19 14.94
N PRO A 269 -6.19 13.93 15.67
CA PRO A 269 -7.57 13.49 15.92
C PRO A 269 -8.40 13.28 14.64
N ASP A 270 -8.23 14.17 13.66
CA ASP A 270 -8.93 14.11 12.37
C ASP A 270 -8.41 12.93 11.55
N LEU A 271 -7.08 12.77 11.46
CA LEU A 271 -6.44 11.62 10.80
C LEU A 271 -6.94 10.29 11.37
N VAL A 272 -7.08 10.18 12.70
CA VAL A 272 -7.56 8.96 13.36
C VAL A 272 -9.04 8.72 13.06
N THR A 273 -9.88 9.75 13.16
CA THR A 273 -11.32 9.64 12.91
C THR A 273 -11.60 9.28 11.45
N ASP A 274 -10.92 9.94 10.53
CA ASP A 274 -11.01 9.66 9.10
C ASP A 274 -10.48 8.26 8.77
N GLU A 275 -9.41 7.81 9.43
CA GLU A 275 -8.89 6.46 9.22
C GLU A 275 -9.84 5.37 9.75
N ILE A 276 -10.58 5.64 10.84
CA ILE A 276 -11.66 4.74 11.29
C ILE A 276 -12.76 4.66 10.23
N ALA A 277 -13.21 5.81 9.72
CA ALA A 277 -14.21 5.86 8.66
C ALA A 277 -13.72 5.11 7.41
N ARG A 278 -12.48 5.36 6.99
CA ARG A 278 -11.82 4.73 5.86
C ARG A 278 -11.72 3.22 6.05
N SER A 279 -11.28 2.75 7.21
CA SER A 279 -11.15 1.31 7.52
C SER A 279 -12.48 0.57 7.52
N CYS A 280 -13.60 1.28 7.75
CA CYS A 280 -14.95 0.74 7.69
C CYS A 280 -15.62 0.93 6.32
N ALA A 281 -14.97 1.61 5.36
CA ALA A 281 -15.51 1.90 4.04
C ALA A 281 -15.09 0.84 3.00
N PRO A 282 -15.83 0.71 1.88
CA PRO A 282 -15.47 -0.21 0.80
C PRO A 282 -14.02 0.02 0.34
N TRP A 283 -13.29 -1.08 0.09
CA TRP A 283 -11.83 -1.07 -0.20
C TRP A 283 -10.92 -0.53 0.91
N ALA A 284 -11.48 -0.22 2.07
CA ALA A 284 -10.84 0.60 3.07
C ALA A 284 -10.34 1.94 2.47
N LEU A 285 -11.17 2.56 1.63
CA LEU A 285 -10.95 3.85 0.96
C LEU A 285 -12.24 4.68 1.05
N LEU A 286 -12.15 6.01 1.12
CA LEU A 286 -13.30 6.91 1.17
C LEU A 286 -13.73 7.40 -0.22
N ASP A 287 -12.76 7.72 -1.08
CA ASP A 287 -13.01 8.27 -2.41
C ASP A 287 -13.39 7.21 -3.46
N GLU A 288 -14.44 7.45 -4.24
CA GLU A 288 -14.95 6.50 -5.23
C GLU A 288 -14.02 6.34 -6.44
N THR A 289 -13.33 7.40 -6.87
CA THR A 289 -12.36 7.29 -7.97
C THR A 289 -11.25 6.31 -7.60
N LEU A 290 -10.75 6.37 -6.35
CA LEU A 290 -9.72 5.47 -5.85
C LEU A 290 -10.24 4.04 -5.69
N ARG A 291 -11.51 3.84 -5.30
CA ARG A 291 -12.15 2.52 -5.27
C ARG A 291 -12.29 1.91 -6.67
N VAL A 292 -12.61 2.72 -7.69
CA VAL A 292 -12.65 2.28 -9.10
C VAL A 292 -11.24 1.89 -9.57
N VAL A 293 -10.21 2.66 -9.24
CA VAL A 293 -8.80 2.30 -9.52
C VAL A 293 -8.41 0.99 -8.85
N ALA A 294 -8.78 0.79 -7.57
CA ALA A 294 -8.53 -0.46 -6.86
C ALA A 294 -9.17 -1.66 -7.58
N SER A 295 -10.40 -1.50 -8.04
CA SER A 295 -11.18 -2.52 -8.74
C SER A 295 -10.59 -2.86 -10.12
N ALA A 296 -10.21 -1.84 -10.91
CA ALA A 296 -9.48 -2.03 -12.16
C ALA A 296 -8.13 -2.72 -11.91
N GLY A 297 -7.46 -2.39 -10.80
CA GLY A 297 -6.24 -3.03 -10.36
C GLY A 297 -6.39 -4.50 -10.03
N VAL A 298 -7.51 -4.93 -9.43
CA VAL A 298 -7.83 -6.37 -9.27
C VAL A 298 -7.97 -7.05 -10.62
N ALA A 299 -8.75 -6.47 -11.52
CA ALA A 299 -8.97 -7.03 -12.85
C ALA A 299 -7.64 -7.19 -13.60
N LEU A 300 -6.75 -6.19 -13.53
CA LEU A 300 -5.40 -6.28 -14.09
C LEU A 300 -4.57 -7.37 -13.39
N ALA A 301 -4.59 -7.38 -12.05
CA ALA A 301 -3.76 -8.25 -11.24
C ALA A 301 -4.06 -9.75 -11.48
N LEU A 302 -5.33 -10.09 -11.64
CA LEU A 302 -5.77 -11.47 -11.87
C LEU A 302 -5.43 -11.99 -13.27
N GLY A 303 -5.22 -11.11 -14.27
CA GLY A 303 -4.74 -11.50 -15.59
C GLY A 303 -3.20 -11.46 -15.75
N LEU A 304 -2.46 -11.18 -14.67
CA LEU A 304 -0.99 -11.23 -14.71
C LEU A 304 -0.51 -12.68 -14.79
N SER A 305 0.30 -12.96 -15.79
CA SER A 305 0.86 -14.29 -16.07
C SER A 305 2.35 -14.19 -16.41
N PRO A 306 3.20 -13.87 -15.42
CA PRO A 306 4.63 -13.70 -15.64
C PRO A 306 5.33 -15.04 -15.95
N ILE A 307 4.88 -16.16 -15.39
CA ILE A 307 5.51 -17.48 -15.57
C ILE A 307 4.84 -18.36 -16.64
N VAL A 308 3.55 -18.18 -16.90
CA VAL A 308 2.83 -18.93 -17.95
C VAL A 308 2.95 -18.18 -19.28
N GLY A 309 3.34 -18.86 -20.35
CA GLY A 309 3.27 -18.32 -21.71
C GLY A 309 1.81 -18.21 -22.17
N ALA A 310 1.50 -17.32 -23.11
CA ALA A 310 0.13 -17.15 -23.63
C ALA A 310 -0.47 -18.45 -24.25
N GLU A 311 0.30 -19.53 -24.37
CA GLU A 311 -0.10 -20.81 -24.98
C GLU A 311 -0.33 -21.95 -23.95
N GLY A 312 -0.20 -21.71 -22.65
CA GLY A 312 -0.16 -22.78 -21.65
C GLY A 312 -1.48 -23.20 -20.98
N MET A 313 -2.62 -22.56 -21.27
CA MET A 313 -3.80 -22.64 -20.39
C MET A 313 -5.02 -23.40 -20.95
N SER A 314 -4.97 -23.98 -22.15
CA SER A 314 -6.10 -24.79 -22.66
C SER A 314 -6.06 -26.27 -22.29
N ASP A 315 -4.90 -26.84 -21.90
CA ASP A 315 -4.76 -28.30 -21.75
C ASP A 315 -4.44 -28.78 -20.31
N ALA A 316 -3.80 -27.95 -19.48
CA ALA A 316 -3.42 -28.35 -18.11
C ALA A 316 -4.61 -28.36 -17.12
N ALA A 317 -5.50 -27.36 -17.20
CA ALA A 317 -6.69 -27.28 -16.34
C ALA A 317 -7.80 -28.30 -16.73
N ARG A 318 -7.71 -28.93 -17.92
CA ARG A 318 -8.66 -29.98 -18.36
C ARG A 318 -8.23 -31.40 -18.00
N ARG A 319 -6.93 -31.64 -17.77
CA ARG A 319 -6.41 -32.99 -17.51
C ARG A 319 -6.47 -33.40 -16.04
N GLU A 320 -6.37 -32.46 -15.11
CA GLU A 320 -6.42 -32.77 -13.67
C GLU A 320 -7.83 -33.03 -13.12
N HIS A 321 -8.89 -32.74 -13.87
CA HIS A 321 -10.29 -32.99 -13.46
C HIS A 321 -10.91 -34.28 -14.05
N ARG A 322 -10.16 -35.07 -14.84
CA ARG A 322 -10.66 -36.33 -15.43
C ARG A 322 -9.99 -37.61 -14.94
N SER A 323 -8.95 -37.55 -14.11
CA SER A 323 -8.21 -38.74 -13.65
C SER A 323 -8.25 -38.92 -12.14
N GLY A 324 -9.46 -38.97 -11.57
CA GLY A 324 -9.66 -39.16 -10.13
C GLY A 324 -11.02 -39.77 -9.78
N GLY A 325 -11.51 -40.74 -10.55
CA GLY A 325 -12.69 -41.53 -10.22
C GLY A 325 -12.31 -42.89 -9.59
N PRO A 326 -12.91 -43.31 -8.45
CA PRO A 326 -12.54 -44.55 -7.78
C PRO A 326 -13.02 -45.77 -8.57
N ARG A 327 -12.13 -46.73 -8.79
CA ARG A 327 -12.45 -48.03 -9.38
C ARG A 327 -13.30 -48.86 -8.40
N ALA A 328 -14.51 -49.19 -8.82
CA ALA A 328 -15.34 -50.22 -8.23
C ALA A 328 -14.68 -51.61 -8.37
N ARG A 329 -14.64 -52.34 -7.24
CA ARG A 329 -14.62 -53.81 -7.10
C ARG A 329 -15.33 -54.05 -5.76
N GLY A 330 -16.25 -54.98 -5.55
CA GLY A 330 -16.87 -56.04 -6.33
C GLY A 330 -17.76 -56.75 -5.31
N HIS A 331 -18.98 -57.09 -5.70
CA HIS A 331 -19.94 -57.84 -4.90
C HIS A 331 -19.38 -59.20 -4.47
N GLU A 332 -19.46 -59.54 -3.18
CA GLU A 332 -19.81 -60.89 -2.74
C GLU A 332 -20.74 -60.84 -1.53
N SER A 333 -21.76 -61.70 -1.57
CA SER A 333 -22.88 -61.86 -0.66
C SER A 333 -22.57 -63.00 0.32
N GLY A 334 -23.03 -62.90 1.58
CA GLY A 334 -23.08 -64.06 2.47
C GLY A 334 -23.28 -63.78 3.96
N SER A 335 -24.54 -63.93 4.39
CA SER A 335 -25.00 -64.48 5.69
C SER A 335 -24.73 -63.75 7.02
N ASP A 336 -25.86 -63.33 7.63
CA ASP A 336 -26.18 -63.11 9.06
C ASP A 336 -26.11 -64.44 9.87
N PRO A 337 -26.34 -64.54 11.21
CA PRO A 337 -26.47 -63.51 12.28
C PRO A 337 -25.73 -63.84 13.62
N ARG A 338 -25.76 -62.90 14.59
CA ARG A 338 -26.26 -63.05 15.99
C ARG A 338 -25.47 -62.31 17.09
N HIS A 339 -26.25 -61.81 18.07
CA HIS A 339 -25.95 -61.45 19.48
C HIS A 339 -25.10 -60.19 19.73
N ALA A 340 -25.28 -59.39 20.78
CA ALA A 340 -26.31 -59.22 21.82
C ALA A 340 -25.89 -58.00 22.67
N VAL A 341 -26.89 -57.19 23.06
CA VAL A 341 -27.12 -56.63 24.42
C VAL A 341 -26.13 -55.62 25.06
N ALA A 342 -26.76 -54.71 25.81
CA ALA A 342 -26.28 -53.74 26.80
C ALA A 342 -25.84 -52.39 26.23
N GLY A 343 -26.44 -51.25 26.58
CA GLY A 343 -27.20 -50.90 27.79
C GLY A 343 -26.54 -49.69 28.42
N GLY A 344 -27.27 -48.60 28.59
CA GLY A 344 -26.74 -47.40 29.25
C GLY A 344 -27.45 -46.11 28.86
N ARG A 345 -28.64 -45.92 29.44
CA ARG A 345 -29.42 -44.69 29.39
C ARG A 345 -29.26 -43.99 30.75
N VAL A 346 -28.92 -42.70 30.75
CA VAL A 346 -29.05 -41.75 31.86
C VAL A 346 -29.35 -40.41 31.18
N THR A 347 -30.61 -39.96 30.97
CA THR A 347 -31.52 -39.19 31.87
C THR A 347 -30.76 -38.20 32.75
N ALA A 348 -31.01 -36.89 32.75
CA ALA A 348 -32.29 -36.22 32.97
C ALA A 348 -32.10 -34.71 32.69
N GLU A 349 -33.09 -34.07 32.05
CA GLU A 349 -34.02 -33.07 32.65
C GLU A 349 -33.47 -31.62 32.59
N ALA A 350 -34.06 -30.72 31.79
CA ALA A 350 -35.38 -30.08 31.94
C ALA A 350 -35.35 -29.08 33.11
N SER A 351 -35.42 -27.77 32.86
CA SER A 351 -36.66 -26.96 32.86
C SER A 351 -36.21 -25.55 33.29
N SER A 352 -36.83 -24.41 33.01
CA SER A 352 -38.05 -24.05 32.32
C SER A 352 -38.07 -22.52 32.25
N HIS A 353 -38.58 -22.01 31.13
CA HIS A 353 -39.48 -20.86 31.01
C HIS A 353 -39.90 -20.10 32.28
N ARG A 354 -39.80 -18.77 32.21
CA ARG A 354 -40.94 -17.89 32.48
C ARG A 354 -40.84 -16.60 31.67
N GLU A 355 -41.80 -16.44 30.76
CA GLU A 355 -42.33 -15.17 30.26
C GLU A 355 -43.00 -14.44 31.47
N PHE A 356 -43.34 -13.14 31.48
CA PHE A 356 -44.06 -12.31 30.52
C PHE A 356 -44.06 -10.88 31.09
N SER A 357 -43.82 -9.82 30.31
CA SER A 357 -44.74 -8.69 29.99
C SER A 357 -43.92 -7.41 30.20
N GLY A 358 -43.89 -6.38 29.36
CA GLY A 358 -44.92 -5.76 28.53
C GLY A 358 -44.76 -4.24 28.74
N GLU A 359 -44.89 -3.45 27.66
CA GLU A 359 -44.94 -1.97 27.61
C GLU A 359 -43.61 -1.22 27.84
N ARG A 360 -43.26 -0.13 27.14
CA ARG A 360 -44.05 0.87 26.42
C ARG A 360 -43.13 1.63 25.44
N ARG A 361 -43.65 1.90 24.26
CA ARG A 361 -43.13 2.81 23.21
C ARG A 361 -42.99 4.24 23.76
N ARG A 362 -41.83 4.89 23.58
CA ARG A 362 -41.71 6.35 23.51
C ARG A 362 -40.65 6.76 22.49
N GLU A 363 -41.13 7.42 21.44
CA GLU A 363 -40.37 8.29 20.55
C GLU A 363 -39.80 9.46 21.36
N VAL A 364 -38.53 9.82 21.16
CA VAL A 364 -37.99 11.13 21.51
C VAL A 364 -37.07 11.59 20.39
N GLY A 365 -37.33 12.81 19.93
CA GLY A 365 -36.83 13.40 18.70
C GLY A 365 -35.34 13.74 18.69
N VAL A 366 -34.85 13.85 17.46
CA VAL A 366 -33.53 14.33 17.07
C VAL A 366 -33.46 15.83 17.31
N ALA A 367 -32.66 16.26 18.28
CA ALA A 367 -32.33 17.67 18.49
C ALA A 367 -30.97 17.98 17.84
N SER A 368 -31.02 18.80 16.80
CA SER A 368 -29.90 19.50 16.19
C SER A 368 -29.29 20.48 17.21
N LEU A 369 -27.98 20.36 17.46
CA LEU A 369 -27.23 21.34 18.25
C LEU A 369 -26.38 22.20 17.32
N ALA A 370 -26.94 23.36 16.97
CA ALA A 370 -26.21 24.53 16.54
C ALA A 370 -25.71 25.28 17.78
N SER A 371 -24.42 25.64 17.82
CA SER A 371 -23.86 26.53 18.84
C SER A 371 -23.27 27.78 18.18
N ALA A 372 -24.01 28.88 18.24
CA ALA A 372 -23.44 30.22 18.41
C ALA A 372 -23.19 30.41 19.94
N GLY A 373 -22.20 31.11 20.47
CA GLY A 373 -21.23 32.06 19.92
C GLY A 373 -21.06 33.17 20.96
N THR A 374 -19.87 33.38 21.51
CA THR A 374 -19.40 34.61 22.21
C THR A 374 -17.89 34.41 22.48
N GLY A 375 -16.94 35.29 22.18
CA GLY A 375 -16.94 36.69 21.78
C GLY A 375 -15.80 37.41 22.54
N ALA A 376 -15.11 38.35 21.88
CA ALA A 376 -14.01 39.22 22.34
C ALA A 376 -12.58 38.64 22.18
N ASP A 377 -11.59 39.32 21.60
CA ASP A 377 -11.51 40.61 20.90
C ASP A 377 -10.11 40.69 20.24
N SER A 378 -9.98 41.42 19.11
CA SER A 378 -8.78 42.10 18.56
C SER A 378 -8.73 42.08 17.01
N ALA A 379 -9.30 43.15 16.46
CA ALA A 379 -8.95 43.92 15.26
C ALA A 379 -7.51 43.73 14.68
N VAL A 380 -7.16 43.97 13.41
CA VAL A 380 -7.79 44.48 12.16
C VAL A 380 -6.73 44.29 11.06
N ARG A 381 -7.10 43.82 9.86
CA ARG A 381 -6.72 44.41 8.56
C ARG A 381 -7.35 43.64 7.40
N ALA A 382 -8.20 44.37 6.67
CA ALA A 382 -8.96 43.93 5.52
C ALA A 382 -8.09 43.61 4.30
N ARG A 383 -8.57 42.69 3.45
CA ARG A 383 -8.63 42.84 1.99
C ARG A 383 -9.62 41.83 1.39
N GLU A 384 -10.45 42.38 0.51
CA GLU A 384 -11.64 41.81 -0.13
C GLU A 384 -11.31 40.77 -1.20
N GLY A 385 -12.30 39.90 -1.51
CA GLY A 385 -12.32 39.10 -2.74
C GLY A 385 -13.10 37.79 -2.65
N ALA A 386 -14.43 37.83 -2.62
CA ALA A 386 -15.30 36.68 -2.91
C ALA A 386 -15.61 36.61 -4.42
N PRO A 387 -16.00 35.44 -4.96
CA PRO A 387 -17.44 35.27 -5.20
C PRO A 387 -18.02 33.87 -4.93
N HIS A 388 -19.15 33.89 -4.22
CA HIS A 388 -20.41 33.14 -4.34
C HIS A 388 -20.49 31.77 -5.04
N THR A 389 -20.75 30.73 -4.22
CA THR A 389 -21.52 29.53 -4.56
C THR A 389 -23.03 29.76 -4.36
N ARG A 390 -23.85 29.40 -5.34
CA ARG A 390 -25.32 29.45 -5.27
C ARG A 390 -25.90 28.03 -5.29
N ALA A 391 -26.55 27.65 -4.20
CA ALA A 391 -27.40 26.47 -4.09
C ALA A 391 -28.75 26.73 -4.78
N VAL A 392 -29.31 25.73 -5.44
CA VAL A 392 -30.68 25.76 -5.98
C VAL A 392 -31.50 24.64 -5.35
N ALA A 393 -32.67 25.04 -4.90
CA ALA A 393 -33.65 24.27 -4.16
C ALA A 393 -34.47 23.31 -5.04
N VAL A 394 -35.00 22.29 -4.40
CA VAL A 394 -35.98 21.32 -4.90
C VAL A 394 -37.37 21.93 -4.82
N ASP A 395 -38.17 21.79 -5.88
CA ASP A 395 -39.61 22.07 -5.87
C ASP A 395 -40.40 20.87 -6.43
N THR A 396 -41.55 20.65 -5.82
CA THR A 396 -42.51 19.56 -6.01
C THR A 396 -43.72 20.04 -6.80
N GLY A 397 -44.20 19.27 -7.78
CA GLY A 397 -45.50 19.56 -8.42
C GLY A 397 -45.88 18.62 -9.56
N ALA A 398 -47.09 18.06 -9.49
CA ALA A 398 -47.61 16.95 -10.27
C ALA A 398 -48.45 17.36 -11.51
N SER A 399 -48.56 16.46 -12.51
CA SER A 399 -49.80 15.95 -13.17
C SER A 399 -49.65 15.61 -14.67
N ALA A 400 -50.32 14.53 -15.07
CA ALA A 400 -50.34 13.85 -16.38
C ALA A 400 -51.27 14.52 -17.44
N PRO A 401 -51.41 14.00 -18.69
CA PRO A 401 -52.22 12.79 -18.97
C PRO A 401 -51.78 11.86 -20.14
N HIS A 402 -52.45 10.70 -20.20
CA HIS A 402 -52.48 9.58 -21.17
C HIS A 402 -52.62 10.00 -22.65
N THR A 403 -52.25 9.22 -23.69
CA THR A 403 -52.76 7.88 -24.11
C THR A 403 -51.94 7.30 -25.28
N GLY A 404 -51.87 5.97 -25.41
CA GLY A 404 -51.52 5.30 -26.69
C GLY A 404 -51.07 3.84 -26.55
N VAL A 405 -52.02 2.91 -26.57
CA VAL A 405 -51.83 1.44 -26.59
C VAL A 405 -52.03 0.93 -28.02
N VAL A 406 -51.05 0.17 -28.56
CA VAL A 406 -51.14 -1.02 -29.47
C VAL A 406 -49.68 -1.53 -29.56
N GLY A 407 -49.27 -2.79 -29.51
CA GLY A 407 -49.88 -4.12 -29.45
C GLY A 407 -48.75 -5.14 -29.67
N SER A 408 -48.70 -6.14 -28.79
CA SER A 408 -47.90 -7.38 -28.73
C SER A 408 -47.14 -7.87 -29.98
N ARG A 409 -45.90 -8.35 -29.77
CA ARG A 409 -45.46 -9.68 -30.23
C ARG A 409 -44.31 -10.23 -29.38
N ASP A 410 -44.67 -11.29 -28.68
CA ASP A 410 -43.87 -12.27 -27.95
C ASP A 410 -42.95 -13.05 -28.90
N SER A 411 -41.68 -13.23 -28.52
CA SER A 411 -40.72 -14.26 -29.02
C SER A 411 -39.36 -14.11 -28.32
N GLY A 412 -39.19 -14.73 -27.15
CA GLY A 412 -37.94 -15.41 -26.83
C GLY A 412 -38.03 -16.88 -27.30
N PRO A 413 -36.95 -17.70 -27.28
CA PRO A 413 -35.71 -17.50 -26.53
C PRO A 413 -34.44 -17.72 -27.37
N ASP A 414 -33.36 -16.99 -27.07
CA ASP A 414 -32.02 -17.55 -27.11
C ASP A 414 -31.18 -16.86 -26.05
N GLY A 415 -30.96 -17.59 -24.96
CA GLY A 415 -30.09 -17.19 -23.87
C GLY A 415 -28.65 -17.21 -24.33
N VAL A 416 -28.15 -16.05 -24.77
CA VAL A 416 -26.71 -15.79 -24.80
C VAL A 416 -26.29 -15.52 -23.36
N GLY A 417 -25.82 -16.56 -22.67
CA GLY A 417 -25.12 -16.41 -21.40
C GLY A 417 -23.93 -15.46 -21.55
N PRO A 418 -23.45 -14.83 -20.48
CA PRO A 418 -22.33 -13.91 -20.59
C PRO A 418 -21.08 -14.71 -20.96
N GLU A 419 -20.68 -14.65 -22.23
CA GLU A 419 -19.31 -14.97 -22.61
C GLU A 419 -18.40 -14.02 -21.84
N ARG A 420 -17.80 -14.53 -20.76
CA ARG A 420 -16.64 -13.91 -20.13
C ARG A 420 -15.55 -13.86 -21.20
N SER A 421 -15.42 -12.72 -21.88
CA SER A 421 -14.28 -12.48 -22.76
C SER A 421 -13.02 -12.43 -21.89
N SER A 422 -12.43 -13.61 -21.70
CA SER A 422 -11.13 -13.87 -21.08
C SER A 422 -10.00 -13.39 -22.01
N GLY A 423 -10.15 -12.18 -22.56
CA GLY A 423 -9.17 -11.56 -23.44
C GLY A 423 -8.10 -10.86 -22.63
N GLU A 424 -6.84 -11.16 -22.94
CA GLU A 424 -5.70 -10.38 -22.45
C GLU A 424 -5.83 -8.94 -22.97
N THR A 425 -6.15 -7.98 -22.10
CA THR A 425 -6.31 -6.57 -22.50
C THR A 425 -4.98 -5.89 -22.84
N ALA A 426 -5.00 -4.70 -23.45
CA ALA A 426 -3.80 -3.90 -23.72
C ALA A 426 -2.91 -3.72 -22.48
N ALA A 427 -3.52 -3.39 -21.33
CA ALA A 427 -2.80 -3.28 -20.06
C ALA A 427 -2.11 -4.60 -19.67
N HIS A 428 -2.80 -5.74 -19.80
CA HIS A 428 -2.21 -7.05 -19.52
C HIS A 428 -1.03 -7.34 -20.46
N ARG A 429 -1.21 -7.13 -21.77
CA ARG A 429 -0.17 -7.36 -22.78
C ARG A 429 1.10 -6.56 -22.46
N VAL A 430 0.96 -5.27 -22.12
CA VAL A 430 2.10 -4.40 -21.79
C VAL A 430 2.84 -4.88 -20.53
N VAL A 431 2.11 -5.13 -19.44
CA VAL A 431 2.73 -5.53 -18.16
C VAL A 431 3.34 -6.92 -18.26
N ASN A 432 2.60 -7.90 -18.80
CA ASN A 432 3.09 -9.27 -18.95
C ASN A 432 4.31 -9.32 -19.88
N ALA A 433 4.29 -8.65 -21.04
CA ALA A 433 5.44 -8.61 -21.94
C ALA A 433 6.70 -8.02 -21.26
N ARG A 434 6.55 -7.01 -20.41
CA ARG A 434 7.67 -6.47 -19.64
C ARG A 434 8.18 -7.48 -18.61
N TRP A 435 7.29 -8.08 -17.83
CA TRP A 435 7.67 -8.99 -16.76
C TRP A 435 8.32 -10.28 -17.26
N ARG A 436 7.78 -10.84 -18.35
CA ARG A 436 8.29 -12.06 -19.00
C ARG A 436 9.71 -11.89 -19.58
N ARG A 437 10.13 -10.66 -19.85
CA ARG A 437 11.50 -10.33 -20.33
C ARG A 437 12.54 -10.28 -19.20
N GLU A 438 12.13 -10.24 -17.93
CA GLU A 438 13.07 -10.20 -16.82
C GLU A 438 13.80 -11.53 -16.67
N ALA A 439 15.13 -11.48 -16.52
CA ALA A 439 15.97 -12.67 -16.39
C ALA A 439 15.58 -13.56 -15.19
N TYR A 440 15.18 -12.95 -14.06
CA TYR A 440 14.73 -13.71 -12.89
C TYR A 440 13.41 -14.43 -13.12
N VAL A 441 12.53 -13.91 -13.97
CA VAL A 441 11.27 -14.58 -14.34
C VAL A 441 11.57 -15.77 -15.25
N LEU A 442 12.47 -15.61 -16.24
CA LEU A 442 12.92 -16.74 -17.06
C LEU A 442 13.53 -17.85 -16.20
N GLN A 443 14.28 -17.49 -15.16
CA GLN A 443 14.82 -18.46 -14.22
C GLN A 443 13.72 -19.11 -13.37
N ALA A 444 12.78 -18.33 -12.82
CA ALA A 444 11.66 -18.87 -12.06
C ALA A 444 10.80 -19.83 -12.90
N ARG A 445 10.58 -19.51 -14.19
CA ARG A 445 9.91 -20.41 -15.15
C ARG A 445 10.61 -21.76 -15.26
N ARG A 446 11.94 -21.76 -15.35
CA ARG A 446 12.73 -23.00 -15.38
C ARG A 446 12.53 -23.83 -14.10
N LEU A 447 12.53 -23.19 -12.93
CA LEU A 447 12.30 -23.86 -11.64
C LEU A 447 10.92 -24.51 -11.56
N VAL A 448 9.88 -23.82 -12.05
CA VAL A 448 8.53 -24.37 -12.10
C VAL A 448 8.46 -25.59 -13.02
N VAL A 449 9.09 -25.52 -14.20
CA VAL A 449 9.11 -26.65 -15.16
C VAL A 449 9.93 -27.83 -14.64
N SER A 450 11.05 -27.58 -13.94
CA SER A 450 11.91 -28.64 -13.43
C SER A 450 11.40 -29.29 -12.15
N GLY A 451 10.39 -28.72 -11.48
CA GLY A 451 9.88 -29.19 -10.19
C GLY A 451 10.92 -29.11 -9.06
N ALA A 452 11.99 -28.32 -9.24
CA ALA A 452 13.08 -28.23 -8.29
C ALA A 452 12.73 -27.24 -7.18
N GLU A 453 12.63 -27.71 -5.94
CA GLU A 453 12.58 -26.83 -4.78
C GLU A 453 13.94 -26.15 -4.62
N VAL A 454 13.95 -24.82 -4.70
CA VAL A 454 15.15 -24.02 -4.45
C VAL A 454 14.90 -23.21 -3.20
N GLU A 455 15.56 -23.58 -2.11
CA GLU A 455 15.53 -22.77 -0.90
C GLU A 455 16.22 -21.41 -1.11
N GLY A 456 15.76 -20.41 -0.36
CA GLY A 456 16.33 -19.07 -0.38
C GLY A 456 15.61 -18.06 -1.30
N PRO A 457 16.22 -16.88 -1.54
CA PRO A 457 15.50 -15.72 -2.11
C PRO A 457 14.94 -15.94 -3.53
N LEU A 458 15.54 -16.82 -4.33
CA LEU A 458 15.06 -17.13 -5.67
C LEU A 458 13.82 -18.04 -5.65
N GLY A 459 13.74 -19.02 -4.74
CA GLY A 459 12.54 -19.83 -4.54
C GLY A 459 11.37 -19.00 -4.02
N ALA A 460 11.63 -18.13 -3.04
CA ALA A 460 10.60 -17.20 -2.54
C ALA A 460 10.03 -16.31 -3.65
N ILE A 461 10.87 -15.82 -4.56
CA ILE A 461 10.41 -15.05 -5.72
C ILE A 461 9.64 -15.92 -6.71
N ALA A 462 10.05 -17.18 -6.93
CA ALA A 462 9.31 -18.11 -7.79
C ALA A 462 7.90 -18.39 -7.24
N GLU A 463 7.75 -18.58 -5.92
CA GLU A 463 6.44 -18.68 -5.27
C GLU A 463 5.60 -17.41 -5.43
N GLU A 464 6.18 -16.23 -5.19
CA GLU A 464 5.49 -14.96 -5.41
C GLU A 464 5.00 -14.79 -6.86
N LEU A 465 5.76 -15.27 -7.84
CA LEU A 465 5.40 -15.21 -9.26
C LEU A 465 4.28 -16.19 -9.66
N ARG A 466 3.95 -17.18 -8.82
CA ARG A 466 2.73 -18.00 -8.99
C ARG A 466 1.47 -17.24 -8.57
N THR A 467 1.61 -16.30 -7.64
CA THR A 467 0.52 -15.43 -7.18
C THR A 467 0.86 -13.95 -7.37
N PRO A 468 1.13 -13.49 -8.61
CA PRO A 468 1.65 -12.14 -8.87
C PRO A 468 0.70 -11.03 -8.42
N TRP A 469 -0.60 -11.33 -8.32
CA TRP A 469 -1.61 -10.40 -7.85
C TRP A 469 -1.41 -9.97 -6.38
N ARG A 470 -0.90 -10.85 -5.51
CA ARG A 470 -0.73 -10.54 -4.07
C ARG A 470 0.25 -9.39 -3.82
N PRO A 471 1.53 -9.45 -4.24
CA PRO A 471 2.46 -8.33 -4.04
C PRO A 471 2.03 -7.07 -4.83
N TYR A 472 1.36 -7.23 -5.98
CA TYR A 472 0.81 -6.12 -6.74
C TYR A 472 -0.29 -5.37 -5.97
N LEU A 473 -1.34 -6.07 -5.52
CA LEU A 473 -2.49 -5.47 -4.84
C LEU A 473 -2.13 -4.87 -3.48
N ARG A 474 -1.22 -5.50 -2.73
CA ARG A 474 -0.70 -4.92 -1.48
C ARG A 474 -0.05 -3.56 -1.72
N ARG A 475 0.73 -3.41 -2.79
CA ARG A 475 1.37 -2.13 -3.14
C ARG A 475 0.40 -1.12 -3.74
N LEU A 476 -0.55 -1.58 -4.54
CA LEU A 476 -1.61 -0.73 -5.07
C LEU A 476 -2.39 -0.10 -3.92
N TRP A 477 -2.85 -0.93 -2.98
CA TRP A 477 -3.60 -0.47 -1.82
C TRP A 477 -2.84 0.59 -1.01
N VAL A 478 -1.55 0.39 -0.72
CA VAL A 478 -0.73 1.38 0.00
C VAL A 478 -0.68 2.73 -0.73
N ARG A 479 -0.58 2.74 -2.06
CA ARG A 479 -0.55 3.98 -2.83
C ARG A 479 -1.90 4.68 -2.86
N LEU A 480 -2.98 3.92 -3.03
CA LEU A 480 -4.33 4.46 -3.02
C LEU A 480 -4.68 5.02 -1.65
N HIS A 481 -4.40 4.27 -0.58
CA HIS A 481 -4.56 4.73 0.81
C HIS A 481 -3.81 6.05 1.07
N GLY A 482 -2.54 6.13 0.67
CA GLY A 482 -1.76 7.36 0.83
C GLY A 482 -2.25 8.55 -0.01
N ARG A 483 -2.94 8.33 -1.13
CA ARG A 483 -3.62 9.38 -1.90
C ARG A 483 -4.91 9.82 -1.20
N ASP A 484 -5.69 8.85 -0.74
CA ASP A 484 -6.98 9.05 -0.08
C ASP A 484 -6.83 9.82 1.24
N VAL A 485 -5.77 9.58 2.01
CA VAL A 485 -5.46 10.35 3.23
C VAL A 485 -5.04 11.80 2.93
N ARG A 486 -4.47 12.05 1.75
CA ARG A 486 -4.09 13.40 1.31
C ARG A 486 -5.21 14.12 0.56
N GLY A 487 -6.40 13.51 0.45
CA GLY A 487 -7.50 14.08 -0.34
C GLY A 487 -7.14 14.24 -1.83
N ALA A 488 -6.33 13.32 -2.37
CA ALA A 488 -5.86 13.36 -3.75
C ALA A 488 -6.58 12.28 -4.60
N PRO A 489 -7.83 12.52 -5.04
CA PRO A 489 -8.57 11.59 -5.90
C PRO A 489 -7.84 11.34 -7.23
N ALA A 490 -8.29 10.35 -8.00
CA ALA A 490 -7.78 10.05 -9.34
C ALA A 490 -8.76 10.60 -10.37
N ASP A 491 -8.67 11.91 -10.65
CA ASP A 491 -9.65 12.62 -11.49
C ASP A 491 -9.27 12.58 -12.97
N GLU A 492 -7.97 12.46 -13.29
CA GLU A 492 -7.48 12.50 -14.66
C GLU A 492 -7.36 11.09 -15.26
N PRO A 493 -7.84 10.87 -16.51
CA PRO A 493 -7.76 9.56 -17.16
C PRO A 493 -6.35 8.95 -17.26
N GLY A 494 -5.32 9.80 -17.40
CA GLY A 494 -3.92 9.38 -17.47
C GLY A 494 -3.39 8.83 -16.13
N GLU A 495 -3.88 9.35 -15.00
CA GLU A 495 -3.41 8.94 -13.67
C GLU A 495 -3.73 7.48 -13.38
N LEU A 496 -4.86 6.96 -13.90
CA LEU A 496 -5.24 5.55 -13.72
C LEU A 496 -4.12 4.62 -14.21
N TRP A 497 -3.69 4.78 -15.45
CA TRP A 497 -2.68 3.92 -16.03
C TRP A 497 -1.31 4.11 -15.35
N ASP A 498 -0.93 5.36 -15.07
CA ASP A 498 0.32 5.67 -14.37
C ASP A 498 0.39 5.02 -12.99
N LEU A 499 -0.72 5.00 -12.25
CA LEU A 499 -0.83 4.31 -10.97
C LEU A 499 -0.69 2.79 -11.17
N LEU A 500 -1.49 2.20 -12.06
CA LEU A 500 -1.51 0.75 -12.27
C LEU A 500 -0.18 0.20 -12.80
N ASP A 501 0.38 0.81 -13.85
CA ASP A 501 1.69 0.44 -14.42
C ASP A 501 2.83 0.75 -13.45
N GLY A 502 2.76 1.90 -12.77
CA GLY A 502 3.74 2.28 -11.77
C GLY A 502 3.84 1.27 -10.61
N VAL A 503 2.73 0.62 -10.23
CA VAL A 503 2.74 -0.43 -9.20
C VAL A 503 3.45 -1.67 -9.76
N ALA A 504 3.11 -2.09 -10.98
CA ALA A 504 3.76 -3.23 -11.63
C ALA A 504 5.27 -3.02 -11.74
N ARG A 505 5.71 -1.85 -12.23
CA ARG A 505 7.14 -1.49 -12.30
C ARG A 505 7.82 -1.55 -10.94
N SER A 506 7.16 -1.09 -9.88
CA SER A 506 7.70 -1.16 -8.52
C SER A 506 7.90 -2.61 -8.07
N VAL A 507 6.93 -3.49 -8.30
CA VAL A 507 7.05 -4.92 -7.97
C VAL A 507 8.26 -5.53 -8.68
N MET A 508 8.37 -5.30 -9.99
CA MET A 508 9.49 -5.80 -10.79
C MET A 508 10.86 -5.27 -10.32
N LEU A 509 10.94 -3.98 -9.96
CA LEU A 509 12.16 -3.37 -9.44
C LEU A 509 12.58 -4.00 -8.11
N ASP A 510 11.64 -4.24 -7.20
CA ASP A 510 11.91 -4.89 -5.93
C ASP A 510 12.36 -6.34 -6.09
N HIS A 511 11.71 -7.12 -6.97
CA HIS A 511 12.18 -8.45 -7.34
C HIS A 511 13.62 -8.41 -7.83
N ARG A 512 13.95 -7.49 -8.75
CA ARG A 512 15.31 -7.32 -9.25
C ARG A 512 16.31 -6.98 -8.14
N THR A 513 15.94 -6.09 -7.21
CA THR A 513 16.78 -5.75 -6.06
C THR A 513 17.02 -6.94 -5.13
N ARG A 514 15.98 -7.73 -4.84
CA ARG A 514 16.09 -8.93 -4.00
C ARG A 514 16.95 -10.01 -4.65
N VAL A 515 16.78 -10.26 -5.95
CA VAL A 515 17.65 -11.17 -6.72
C VAL A 515 19.09 -10.71 -6.70
N ARG A 516 19.34 -9.42 -6.99
CA ARG A 516 20.70 -8.86 -6.95
C ARG A 516 21.34 -9.04 -5.57
N LYS A 517 20.60 -8.74 -4.50
CA LYS A 517 21.09 -8.91 -3.13
C LYS A 517 21.44 -10.37 -2.84
N ALA A 518 20.57 -11.31 -3.23
CA ALA A 518 20.82 -12.74 -3.05
C ALA A 518 22.06 -13.24 -3.80
N LEU A 519 22.26 -12.77 -5.04
CA LEU A 519 23.45 -13.10 -5.83
C LEU A 519 24.72 -12.48 -5.24
N SER A 520 24.65 -11.26 -4.71
CA SER A 520 25.79 -10.62 -4.05
C SER A 520 26.20 -11.33 -2.75
N VAL A 521 25.25 -11.81 -1.96
CA VAL A 521 25.54 -12.58 -0.73
C VAL A 521 26.24 -13.90 -1.09
N ARG A 522 25.72 -14.65 -2.07
CA ARG A 522 26.34 -15.91 -2.54
C ARG A 522 27.75 -15.73 -3.10
N ALA A 523 28.04 -14.58 -3.72
CA ALA A 523 29.38 -14.28 -4.22
C ALA A 523 30.38 -13.91 -3.09
N ALA A 524 29.87 -13.49 -1.92
CA ALA A 524 30.68 -13.10 -0.77
C ALA A 524 30.92 -14.25 0.23
N GLU A 525 30.25 -15.39 0.07
CA GLU A 525 30.49 -16.59 0.90
C GLU A 525 31.83 -17.26 0.50
N PRO A 526 32.79 -17.38 1.44
CA PRO A 526 34.07 -18.04 1.19
C PRO A 526 33.85 -19.55 1.03
N GLY A 527 33.73 -19.98 -0.23
CA GLY A 527 33.50 -21.37 -0.63
C GLY A 527 32.97 -21.51 -2.06
N ALA A 528 32.34 -20.47 -2.61
CA ALA A 528 31.88 -20.47 -4.01
C ALA A 528 33.03 -20.35 -5.03
N ALA A 529 34.21 -19.91 -4.61
CA ALA A 529 35.39 -19.80 -5.47
C ALA A 529 36.13 -21.13 -5.68
N GLU A 530 36.03 -22.09 -4.74
CA GLU A 530 36.67 -23.41 -4.87
C GLU A 530 35.83 -24.40 -5.68
N SER A 531 34.49 -24.30 -5.65
CA SER A 531 33.62 -25.27 -6.33
C SER A 531 33.49 -25.07 -7.85
N ARG A 532 34.16 -24.07 -8.45
CA ARG A 532 34.20 -23.86 -9.92
C ARG A 532 35.50 -24.33 -10.57
N ALA A 533 36.41 -24.91 -9.78
CA ALA A 533 37.64 -25.54 -10.26
C ALA A 533 37.70 -26.98 -9.72
N SER A 534 36.83 -27.85 -10.23
CA SER A 534 36.98 -29.32 -10.14
C SER A 534 36.31 -29.97 -11.32
#